data_AF-A0A7S8IVN0-F1
#
_entry.id   AF-A0A7S8IVN0-F1
#
_cell.length_a   1.000
_cell.length_b   1.000
_cell.length_c   1.000
_cell.angle_alpha   90.00
_cell.angle_beta   90.00
_cell.angle_gamma   90.00
#
_symmetry.space_group_name_H-M   'P 1'
#
loop_
_entity.id
_entity.type
_entity.pdbx_description
1 polymer ?
#
loop_
_entity_poly.entity_id
_entity_poly.type
_entity_poly.pdbx_seq_one_letter_code
_entity_poly.pdbx_strand_id
1 'polypeptide(L)' 'MIWQNVSEKGSFFATTFSRLFKDQSGAWRSGTSFDPNDLETLMNVICEGTE' A
#
# COMPACT_ATOMS: atom_id res chain seq x y z
N MET A 1 -1.37 5.10 -4.52
CA MET A 1 -0.92 6.12 -5.50
C MET A 1 0.57 5.95 -5.70
N ILE A 2 1.06 5.91 -6.93
CA ILE A 2 2.47 5.70 -7.25
C ILE A 2 3.07 7.04 -7.67
N TRP A 3 4.18 7.43 -7.04
CA TRP A 3 4.87 8.69 -7.30
C TRP A 3 6.29 8.42 -7.82
N GLN A 4 6.68 9.11 -8.89
CA GLN A 4 8.06 9.10 -9.37
C GLN A 4 8.86 10.20 -8.67
N ASN A 5 9.97 9.83 -8.07
CA ASN A 5 10.89 10.72 -7.37
C ASN A 5 12.24 10.73 -8.08
N VAL A 6 12.95 11.85 -7.98
CA VAL A 6 14.30 12.03 -8.56
C VAL A 6 15.28 12.30 -7.42
N SER A 7 16.41 11.59 -7.42
CA SER A 7 17.49 11.77 -6.45
C SER A 7 18.85 11.84 -7.14
N GLU A 8 19.89 12.22 -6.39
CA GLU A 8 21.29 12.20 -6.86
C GLU A 8 21.76 10.82 -7.34
N LYS A 9 21.11 9.73 -6.87
CA LYS A 9 21.41 8.35 -7.26
C LYS A 9 20.53 7.83 -8.41
N GLY A 10 19.71 8.69 -9.00
CA GLY A 10 18.76 8.32 -10.04
C GLY A 10 17.30 8.37 -9.59
N SER A 11 16.40 8.05 -10.51
CA SER A 11 14.95 8.03 -10.27
C SER A 11 14.52 6.77 -9.53
N PHE A 12 13.48 6.91 -8.70
CA PHE A 12 12.84 5.79 -8.01
C PHE A 12 11.34 6.02 -7.89
N PHE A 13 10.58 4.94 -7.77
CA PHE A 13 9.14 5.00 -7.53
C PHE A 13 8.86 4.73 -6.06
N ALA A 14 7.94 5.49 -5.48
CA ALA A 14 7.43 5.28 -4.13
C ALA A 14 5.92 5.11 -4.16
N THR A 15 5.42 4.23 -3.30
CA THR A 15 3.99 4.02 -3.12
C THR A 15 3.69 3.91 -1.63
N THR A 16 2.58 4.51 -1.21
CA THR A 16 2.07 4.40 0.16
C THR A 16 0.76 3.64 0.11
N PHE A 17 0.68 2.60 0.93
CA PHE A 17 -0.53 1.83 1.14
C PHE A 17 -1.18 2.28 2.44
N SER A 18 -2.50 2.18 2.51
CA SER A 18 -3.25 2.38 3.74
C SER A 18 -4.35 1.34 3.77
N ARG A 19 -4.42 0.58 4.85
CA ARG A 19 -5.50 -0.40 5.06
C ARG A 19 -6.66 0.32 5.72
N LEU A 20 -7.83 0.30 5.09
CA LEU A 20 -9.07 0.70 5.73
C LEU A 20 -9.60 -0.46 6.57
N PHE A 21 -9.96 -0.18 7.82
CA PHE A 21 -10.58 -1.15 8.71
C PHE A 21 -11.63 -0.44 9.58
N LYS A 22 -12.59 -1.22 10.11
CA LYS A 22 -13.52 -0.73 11.13
C LYS A 22 -12.93 -0.99 12.51
N ASP A 23 -12.88 0.03 13.35
CA ASP A 23 -12.50 -0.14 14.75
C ASP A 23 -13.64 -0.75 15.57
N GLN A 24 -13.40 -0.95 16.88
CA GLN A 24 -14.39 -1.53 17.79
C GLN A 24 -15.68 -0.70 17.92
N SER A 25 -15.63 0.59 17.58
CA SER A 25 -16.80 1.48 17.54
C SER A 25 -17.54 1.42 16.20
N GLY A 26 -17.04 0.66 15.23
CA GLY A 26 -17.58 0.58 13.88
C GLY A 26 -17.17 1.74 12.96
N ALA A 27 -16.31 2.65 13.44
CA ALA A 27 -15.82 3.78 12.66
C ALA A 27 -14.73 3.31 11.69
N TRP A 28 -14.75 3.84 10.47
CA TRP A 28 -13.69 3.62 9.50
C TRP A 28 -12.42 4.35 9.92
N ARG A 29 -11.30 3.62 9.92
CA ARG A 29 -9.96 4.13 10.21
C ARG A 29 -8.98 3.66 9.13
N SER A 30 -7.92 4.42 8.95
CA SER A 30 -6.79 4.06 8.10
C SER A 30 -5.60 3.66 8.97
N GLY A 31 -5.04 2.47 8.72
CA GLY A 31 -3.84 1.99 9.39
C GLY A 31 -2.65 1.87 8.43
N THR A 32 -1.45 2.02 8.99
CA THR A 32 -0.16 1.78 8.32
C THR A 32 0.60 0.60 8.91
N SER A 33 -0.04 -0.18 9.79
CA SER A 33 0.51 -1.44 10.27
C SER A 33 0.26 -2.51 9.22
N PHE A 34 1.33 -3.16 8.78
CA PHE A 34 1.30 -4.23 7.79
C PHE A 34 1.96 -5.46 8.40
N ASP A 35 1.29 -6.59 8.33
CA ASP A 35 1.91 -7.88 8.62
C ASP A 35 2.87 -8.25 7.47
N PRO A 36 3.89 -9.09 7.72
CA PRO A 36 4.85 -9.49 6.69
C PRO A 36 4.20 -10.07 5.41
N ASN A 37 3.06 -10.74 5.55
CA ASN A 37 2.31 -11.33 4.44
C ASN A 37 1.42 -10.30 3.70
N ASP A 38 1.25 -9.09 4.23
CA ASP A 38 0.43 -8.06 3.58
C ASP A 38 1.09 -7.55 2.30
N LEU A 39 2.42 -7.59 2.21
CA LEU A 39 3.16 -7.17 1.01
C LEU A 39 2.95 -8.16 -0.15
N GLU A 40 2.95 -9.46 0.14
CA GLU A 40 2.66 -10.52 -0.83
C GLU A 40 1.20 -10.47 -1.27
N THR A 41 0.28 -10.33 -0.31
CA THR A 41 -1.16 -10.16 -0.58
C THR A 41 -1.43 -8.95 -1.48
N LEU A 42 -0.76 -7.84 -1.18
CA LEU A 42 -0.85 -6.62 -1.99
C LEU A 42 -0.35 -6.87 -3.42
N MET A 43 0.73 -7.64 -3.59
CA MET A 43 1.26 -7.92 -4.92
C MET A 43 0.32 -8.81 -5.73
N ASN A 44 -0.34 -9.79 -5.10
CA ASN A 44 -1.37 -10.60 -5.75
C ASN A 44 -2.56 -9.75 -6.22
N VAL A 45 -3.07 -8.86 -5.36
CA VAL A 45 -4.17 -7.94 -5.71
C VAL A 45 -3.79 -7.01 -6.87
N ILE A 46 -2.55 -6.52 -6.90
CA ILE A 46 -2.07 -5.66 -7.99
C ILE A 46 -1.99 -6.44 -9.31
N CYS A 47 -1.50 -7.68 -9.28
CA CYS A 47 -1.37 -8.51 -10.47
C CYS A 47 -2.73 -9.01 -11.00
N GLU A 48 -3.67 -9.35 -10.12
CA GLU A 48 -5.03 -9.77 -10.48
C GLU A 48 -5.88 -8.62 -11.03
N GLY A 49 -5.59 -7.36 -10.67
CA GLY A 49 -6.28 -6.18 -11.19
C GLY A 49 -5.84 -5.72 -12.58
N THR A 50 -4.96 -6.47 -13.25
CA THR A 50 -4.37 -6.15 -14.57
C THR A 50 -4.88 -7.03 -15.73
N GLU A 51 -6.09 -7.59 -15.62
CA GLU A 51 -6.80 -8.26 -16.73
C GLU A 51 -7.82 -7.36 -17.44
#